data_AF-A0A358KH34-F1
#
_entry.id   AF-A0A358KH34-F1
#
_cell.length_a   1.000
_cell.length_b   1.000
_cell.length_c   1.000
_cell.angle_alpha   90.00
_cell.angle_beta   90.00
_cell.angle_gamma   90.00
#
_symmetry.space_group_name_H-M   'P 1'
#
loop_
_entity.id
_entity.type
_entity.pdbx_description
1 polymer ?
#
loop_
_entity_poly.entity_id
_entity_poly.type
_entity_poly.pdbx_seq_one_letter_code
_entity_poly.pdbx_strand_id
1 'polypeptide(L)'
;MIHLSRISSYLTFAAAVSFSALAQAEDVKLTGKPYIDMNYGPYLSASIEVGPGNIAYKGIAIRLDEGPGGVSKGNKFVVFETDTLRMAAAWSGDKFIDWRSIVYDGSHGTHPKLAGERVFTNPVAPGWAKPGTD
;
A
#
# COMPACT_ATOMS: atom_id res chain seq x y z
N MET A 1 -56.14 39.10 -28.48
CA MET A 1 -56.22 38.54 -27.12
C MET A 1 -54.94 37.77 -26.89
N ILE A 2 -54.07 38.31 -26.04
CA ILE A 2 -52.72 37.82 -25.76
C ILE A 2 -52.82 36.85 -24.58
N HIS A 3 -52.18 35.69 -24.64
CA HIS A 3 -51.77 34.99 -23.42
C HIS A 3 -50.46 34.22 -23.64
N LEU A 4 -49.40 34.69 -22.97
CA LEU A 4 -48.14 33.99 -22.76
C LEU A 4 -48.34 32.81 -21.80
N SER A 5 -47.60 31.72 -22.01
CA SER A 5 -46.85 30.96 -20.98
C SER A 5 -46.19 29.74 -21.64
N ARG A 6 -45.05 29.18 -21.24
CA ARG A 6 -43.86 29.55 -20.46
C ARG A 6 -42.82 28.50 -20.88
N ILE A 7 -41.57 28.91 -21.06
CA ILE A 7 -40.43 28.02 -21.32
C ILE A 7 -40.21 27.14 -20.08
N SER A 8 -40.04 25.83 -20.26
CA SER A 8 -39.47 24.96 -19.22
C SER A 8 -38.21 24.27 -19.75
N SER A 9 -37.08 24.79 -19.30
CA SER A 9 -35.76 24.19 -19.29
C SER A 9 -35.67 23.05 -18.25
N TYR A 10 -34.45 22.52 -18.03
CA TYR A 10 -34.00 21.54 -17.02
C TYR A 10 -34.02 20.07 -17.49
N LEU A 11 -32.98 19.25 -17.39
CA LEU A 11 -31.68 19.30 -16.70
C LEU A 11 -30.65 18.52 -17.55
N THR A 12 -29.46 19.09 -17.78
CA THR A 12 -28.26 18.32 -18.15
C THR A 12 -27.58 17.92 -16.84
N PHE A 13 -27.61 16.64 -16.47
CA PHE A 13 -26.77 16.12 -15.39
C PHE A 13 -25.34 16.02 -15.90
N ALA A 14 -24.48 16.96 -15.52
CA ALA A 14 -23.05 16.85 -15.76
C ALA A 14 -22.47 15.79 -14.81
N ALA A 15 -22.05 14.65 -15.35
CA ALA A 15 -21.22 13.70 -14.62
C ALA A 15 -19.85 14.36 -14.37
N ALA A 16 -19.65 14.90 -13.16
CA ALA A 16 -18.33 15.29 -12.70
C ALA A 16 -17.52 14.01 -12.44
N VAL A 17 -16.88 13.48 -13.49
CA VAL A 17 -15.83 12.47 -13.34
C VAL A 17 -14.64 13.21 -12.72
N SER A 18 -14.32 12.87 -11.48
CA SER A 18 -13.20 13.46 -10.74
C SER A 18 -11.89 13.25 -11.50
N PHE A 19 -11.36 14.32 -12.10
CA PHE A 19 -10.09 14.34 -12.85
C PHE A 19 -8.90 13.76 -12.06
N SER A 20 -8.98 13.78 -10.72
CA SER A 20 -7.93 13.30 -9.81
C SER A 20 -7.69 11.78 -9.88
N ALA A 21 -8.70 10.98 -10.24
CA ALA A 21 -8.53 9.52 -10.34
C ALA A 21 -7.85 9.08 -11.65
N LEU A 22 -7.98 9.87 -12.73
CA LEU A 22 -7.42 9.55 -14.05
C LEU A 22 -5.94 9.98 -14.17
N ALA A 23 -5.50 10.99 -13.42
CA ALA A 23 -4.14 11.53 -13.50
C ALA A 23 -3.05 10.68 -12.80
N GLN A 24 -3.41 9.60 -12.09
CA GLN A 24 -2.46 8.80 -11.30
C GLN A 24 -1.59 7.83 -12.12
N ALA A 25 -1.79 7.72 -13.44
CA ALA A 25 -1.11 6.70 -14.25
C ALA A 25 0.16 7.19 -14.97
N GLU A 26 0.37 8.51 -15.12
CA GLU A 26 1.19 9.00 -16.25
C GLU A 26 2.71 9.13 -16.03
N ASP A 27 3.32 8.80 -14.88
CA ASP A 27 4.79 8.91 -14.72
C ASP A 27 5.48 7.86 -13.81
N VAL A 28 4.96 6.62 -13.78
CA VAL A 28 5.64 5.53 -13.03
C VAL A 28 6.67 4.84 -13.93
N LYS A 29 7.96 5.07 -13.68
CA LYS A 29 9.04 4.37 -14.39
C LYS A 29 9.01 2.86 -14.13
N LEU A 30 8.88 2.09 -15.21
CA LEU A 30 8.88 0.62 -15.16
C LEU A 30 10.29 0.06 -15.07
N THR A 31 10.42 -1.05 -14.34
CA THR A 31 11.68 -1.77 -14.12
C THR A 31 11.87 -2.95 -15.06
N GLY A 32 10.80 -3.37 -15.76
CA GLY A 32 10.77 -4.56 -16.59
C GLY A 32 10.48 -5.85 -15.80
N LYS A 33 10.32 -5.76 -14.47
CA LYS A 33 9.93 -6.87 -13.60
C LYS A 33 8.44 -6.73 -13.26
N PRO A 34 7.56 -7.64 -13.76
CA PRO A 34 6.11 -7.48 -13.62
C PRO A 34 5.63 -7.27 -12.18
N TYR A 35 6.21 -7.99 -11.21
CA TYR A 35 5.85 -7.88 -9.79
C TYR A 35 6.31 -6.57 -9.14
N ILE A 36 7.36 -5.91 -9.63
CA ILE A 36 7.76 -4.58 -9.13
C ILE A 36 6.90 -3.49 -9.78
N ASP A 37 6.49 -3.72 -11.01
CA ASP A 37 5.79 -2.77 -11.85
C ASP A 37 4.28 -2.77 -11.64
N MET A 38 3.75 -3.82 -11.02
CA MET A 38 2.33 -3.93 -10.70
C MET A 38 1.89 -2.88 -9.67
N ASN A 39 0.74 -2.28 -9.93
CA ASN A 39 0.03 -1.45 -8.97
C ASN A 39 -0.88 -2.33 -8.11
N TYR A 40 -0.43 -2.67 -6.91
CA TYR A 40 -1.18 -3.46 -5.94
C TYR A 40 -2.25 -2.67 -5.19
N GLY A 41 -2.40 -1.37 -5.47
CA GLY A 41 -3.18 -0.45 -4.63
C GLY A 41 -2.42 -0.08 -3.35
N PRO A 42 -3.12 0.26 -2.25
CA PRO A 42 -2.48 0.86 -1.07
C PRO A 42 -1.71 -0.14 -0.19
N TYR A 43 -1.90 -1.44 -0.38
CA TYR A 43 -1.23 -2.46 0.42
C TYR A 43 -0.91 -3.74 -0.38
N LEU A 44 0.01 -4.55 0.17
CA LEU A 44 0.31 -5.89 -0.29
C LEU A 44 0.30 -6.84 0.91
N SER A 45 -0.42 -7.96 0.78
CA SER A 45 -0.36 -9.05 1.75
C SER A 45 0.74 -10.04 1.38
N ALA A 46 1.68 -10.29 2.30
CA ALA A 46 2.80 -11.21 2.08
C ALA A 46 3.43 -11.66 3.42
N SER A 47 4.20 -12.74 3.37
CA SER A 47 5.11 -13.09 4.46
C SER A 47 6.37 -12.23 4.38
N ILE A 48 6.57 -11.28 5.29
CA ILE A 48 7.66 -10.28 5.21
C ILE A 48 8.58 -10.40 6.43
N GLU A 49 9.88 -10.52 6.21
CA GLU A 49 10.87 -10.47 7.29
C GLU A 49 11.20 -9.02 7.64
N VAL A 50 10.78 -8.63 8.84
CA VAL A 50 10.96 -7.28 9.38
C VAL A 50 12.29 -7.11 10.11
N GLY A 51 12.91 -8.21 10.55
CA GLY A 51 14.25 -8.28 11.12
C GLY A 51 14.72 -9.74 11.18
N PRO A 52 15.98 -10.03 11.53
CA PRO A 52 16.53 -11.39 11.52
C PRO A 52 15.65 -12.38 12.28
N GLY A 53 15.03 -13.33 11.56
CA GLY A 53 14.13 -14.34 12.14
C GLY A 53 12.78 -13.79 12.64
N ASN A 54 12.51 -12.51 12.46
CA ASN A 54 11.25 -11.86 12.80
C ASN A 54 10.43 -11.69 11.53
N ILE A 55 9.49 -12.62 11.31
CA ILE A 55 8.68 -12.69 10.10
C ILE A 55 7.23 -12.34 10.47
N ALA A 56 6.66 -11.41 9.72
CA ALA A 56 5.23 -11.20 9.64
C ALA A 56 4.67 -12.19 8.59
N TYR A 57 4.27 -13.39 9.02
CA TYR A 57 3.81 -14.46 8.11
C TYR A 57 2.54 -14.12 7.33
N LYS A 58 1.60 -13.38 7.94
CA LYS A 58 0.37 -12.87 7.32
C LYS A 58 0.34 -11.35 7.45
N GLY A 59 1.42 -10.74 6.95
CA GLY A 59 1.61 -9.31 6.95
C GLY A 59 0.72 -8.62 5.93
N ILE A 60 0.12 -7.50 6.33
CA ILE A 60 -0.51 -6.51 5.46
C ILE A 60 0.42 -5.30 5.47
N ALA A 61 1.23 -5.15 4.43
CA ALA A 61 2.15 -4.04 4.28
C ALA A 61 1.48 -2.89 3.54
N ILE A 62 1.43 -1.72 4.17
CA ILE A 62 0.61 -0.56 3.79
C ILE A 62 1.52 0.62 3.48
N ARG A 63 1.25 1.32 2.39
CA ARG A 63 1.90 2.60 2.03
C ARG A 63 1.29 3.75 2.82
N LEU A 64 2.14 4.66 3.31
CA LEU A 64 1.75 5.81 4.12
C LEU A 64 1.97 7.16 3.44
N ASP A 65 2.80 7.22 2.40
CA ASP A 65 3.00 8.41 1.58
C ASP A 65 2.02 8.43 0.39
N GLU A 66 1.66 9.64 -0.04
CA GLU A 66 0.86 9.83 -1.27
C GLU A 66 1.70 9.60 -2.52
N GLY A 67 1.05 9.17 -3.60
CA GLY A 67 1.65 9.12 -4.93
C GLY A 67 1.10 8.00 -5.81
N PRO A 68 1.46 8.00 -7.10
CA PRO A 68 0.99 7.01 -8.06
C PRO A 68 1.64 5.63 -7.83
N GLY A 69 1.12 4.61 -8.52
CA GLY A 69 1.74 3.29 -8.62
C GLY A 69 1.55 2.34 -7.42
N GLY A 70 0.80 2.74 -6.39
CA GLY A 70 0.46 1.89 -5.26
C GLY A 70 1.64 1.59 -4.33
N VAL A 71 1.52 0.56 -3.50
CA VAL A 71 2.48 0.26 -2.42
C VAL A 71 3.89 -0.03 -2.92
N SER A 72 4.04 -0.60 -4.12
CA SER A 72 5.35 -0.91 -4.71
C SER A 72 6.17 0.33 -5.07
N LYS A 73 5.53 1.51 -5.14
CA LYS A 73 6.14 2.80 -5.53
C LYS A 73 6.12 3.85 -4.41
N GLY A 74 5.81 3.45 -3.18
CA GLY A 74 5.86 4.33 -2.01
C GLY A 74 7.27 4.54 -1.47
N ASN A 75 7.35 5.32 -0.39
CA ASN A 75 8.59 5.52 0.38
C ASN A 75 8.41 5.50 1.90
N LYS A 76 7.18 5.35 2.41
CA LYS A 76 6.89 5.20 3.84
C LYS A 76 5.90 4.06 4.04
N PHE A 77 6.19 3.17 4.96
CA PHE A 77 5.44 1.93 5.09
C PHE A 77 5.28 1.48 6.53
N VAL A 78 4.21 0.73 6.77
CA VAL A 78 4.01 -0.12 7.96
C VAL A 78 3.62 -1.51 7.51
N VAL A 79 3.86 -2.51 8.35
CA VAL A 79 3.31 -3.85 8.15
C VAL A 79 2.59 -4.32 9.41
N PHE A 80 1.32 -4.64 9.26
CA PHE A 80 0.49 -5.22 10.32
C PHE A 80 0.44 -6.74 10.16
N GLU A 81 0.79 -7.48 11.19
CA GLU A 81 0.74 -8.95 11.21
C GLU A 81 -0.59 -9.41 11.79
N THR A 82 -1.38 -10.11 10.97
CA THR A 82 -2.74 -10.49 11.35
C THR A 82 -2.80 -11.64 12.36
N ASP A 83 -1.77 -12.51 12.46
CA ASP A 83 -1.78 -13.62 13.43
C ASP A 83 -1.51 -13.15 14.87
N THR A 84 -0.66 -12.14 15.03
CA THR A 84 -0.31 -11.59 16.36
C THR A 84 -0.98 -10.26 16.65
N LEU A 85 -1.71 -9.70 15.68
CA LEU A 85 -2.34 -8.38 15.73
C LEU A 85 -1.35 -7.25 16.08
N ARG A 86 -0.06 -7.43 15.77
CA ARG A 86 0.98 -6.42 16.00
C ARG A 86 1.23 -5.61 14.75
N MET A 87 1.54 -4.34 14.92
CA MET A 87 2.29 -3.61 13.90
C MET A 87 3.73 -4.10 13.95
N ALA A 88 4.15 -4.94 13.01
CA ALA A 88 5.42 -5.65 13.09
C ALA A 88 6.62 -4.73 12.86
N ALA A 89 6.50 -3.75 11.95
CA ALA A 89 7.50 -2.72 11.72
C ALA A 89 6.93 -1.51 10.97
N ALA A 90 7.68 -0.41 11.03
CA ALA A 90 7.58 0.69 10.08
C ALA A 90 8.96 0.97 9.47
N TRP A 91 8.99 1.34 8.20
CA TRP A 91 10.24 1.66 7.50
C TRP A 91 10.01 2.70 6.41
N SER A 92 11.10 3.31 5.97
CA SER A 92 11.11 4.26 4.86
C SER A 92 12.32 4.07 3.95
N GLY A 93 12.19 4.45 2.69
CA GLY A 93 13.26 4.38 1.70
C GLY A 93 12.72 4.33 0.28
N ASP A 94 13.61 4.34 -0.71
CA ASP A 94 13.25 4.42 -2.13
C ASP A 94 12.71 3.11 -2.71
N LYS A 95 12.57 2.06 -1.89
CA LYS A 95 12.09 0.74 -2.27
C LYS A 95 11.14 0.22 -1.21
N PHE A 96 10.14 -0.54 -1.65
CA PHE A 96 9.18 -1.15 -0.75
C PHE A 96 9.78 -2.37 0.00
N ILE A 97 10.19 -3.39 -0.73
CA ILE A 97 10.79 -4.64 -0.25
C ILE A 97 11.86 -5.11 -1.25
N ASP A 98 12.67 -6.10 -0.89
CA ASP A 98 13.69 -6.67 -1.79
C ASP A 98 13.10 -7.61 -2.87
N TRP A 99 11.82 -7.95 -2.77
CA TRP A 99 11.07 -8.85 -3.66
C TRP A 99 11.64 -10.27 -3.76
N ARG A 100 12.43 -10.72 -2.78
CA ARG A 100 13.00 -12.08 -2.79
C ARG A 100 11.98 -13.08 -2.27
N SER A 101 11.42 -13.92 -3.15
CA SER A 101 10.40 -14.92 -2.81
C SER A 101 10.13 -15.84 -3.98
N ILE A 102 9.71 -17.08 -3.70
CA ILE A 102 9.24 -18.02 -4.72
C ILE A 102 8.17 -17.42 -5.65
N VAL A 103 7.32 -16.53 -5.13
CA VAL A 103 6.22 -15.89 -5.89
C VAL A 103 6.73 -14.81 -6.86
N TYR A 104 7.94 -14.29 -6.66
CA TYR A 104 8.47 -13.15 -7.42
C TYR A 104 9.69 -13.53 -8.26
N ASP A 105 10.75 -14.04 -7.62
CA ASP A 105 12.02 -14.35 -8.27
C ASP A 105 12.32 -15.86 -8.34
N GLY A 106 11.39 -16.70 -7.85
CA GLY A 106 11.51 -18.16 -7.87
C GLY A 106 12.46 -18.73 -6.81
N SER A 107 13.02 -17.90 -5.92
CA SER A 107 13.92 -18.40 -4.87
C SER A 107 13.18 -19.20 -3.79
N HIS A 108 13.74 -20.33 -3.40
CA HIS A 108 13.16 -21.24 -2.40
C HIS A 108 13.61 -20.90 -0.97
N GLY A 109 12.70 -21.06 0.00
CA GLY A 109 13.00 -20.84 1.41
C GLY A 109 13.26 -19.36 1.76
N THR A 110 12.80 -18.46 0.91
CA THR A 110 13.00 -17.01 1.04
C THR A 110 11.66 -16.32 1.28
N HIS A 111 11.74 -15.13 1.85
CA HIS A 111 10.62 -14.22 2.03
C HIS A 111 11.16 -12.79 1.81
N PRO A 112 10.32 -11.86 1.33
CA PRO A 112 10.78 -10.51 1.12
C PRO A 112 11.23 -9.87 2.42
N LYS A 113 12.33 -9.13 2.35
CA LYS A 113 12.84 -8.32 3.45
C LYS A 113 12.49 -6.86 3.21
N LEU A 114 12.40 -6.10 4.31
CA LEU A 114 12.27 -4.64 4.22
C LEU A 114 13.47 -4.06 3.48
N ALA A 115 13.19 -3.19 2.51
CA ALA A 115 14.21 -2.42 1.80
C ALA A 115 14.15 -0.97 2.29
N GLY A 116 15.11 -0.55 3.11
CA GLY A 116 15.16 0.81 3.64
C GLY A 116 15.54 0.87 5.11
N GLU A 117 15.37 2.06 5.68
CA GLU A 117 15.63 2.35 7.09
C GLU A 117 14.41 1.97 7.94
N ARG A 118 14.63 1.16 8.97
CA ARG A 118 13.59 0.79 9.92
C ARG A 118 13.40 1.92 10.92
N VAL A 119 12.18 2.44 11.01
CA VAL A 119 11.80 3.39 12.06
C VAL A 119 11.64 2.65 13.38
N PHE A 120 10.98 1.49 13.34
CA PHE A 120 10.91 0.56 14.47
C PHE A 120 10.68 -0.88 13.99
N THR A 121 10.88 -1.83 14.90
CA THR A 121 10.50 -3.22 14.72
C THR A 121 10.03 -3.77 16.06
N ASN A 122 8.82 -4.31 16.10
CA ASN A 122 8.28 -4.96 17.29
C ASN A 122 8.70 -6.44 17.31
N PRO A 123 8.86 -7.07 18.50
CA PRO A 123 9.13 -8.49 18.60
C PRO A 123 7.97 -9.34 18.07
N VAL A 124 8.20 -10.64 17.87
CA VAL A 124 7.14 -11.60 17.58
C VAL A 124 6.36 -11.88 18.87
N ALA A 125 5.33 -11.08 19.10
CA ALA A 125 4.47 -11.16 20.27
C ALA A 125 3.08 -10.58 19.95
N PRO A 126 2.04 -10.90 20.74
CA PRO A 126 0.75 -10.25 20.61
C PRO A 126 0.85 -8.71 20.64
N GLY A 127 0.18 -8.04 19.70
CA GLY A 127 0.18 -6.58 19.54
C GLY A 127 -0.76 -5.84 20.50
N TRP A 128 -0.85 -6.30 21.74
CA TRP A 128 -1.60 -5.64 22.80
C TRP A 128 -0.68 -5.32 23.96
N ALA A 129 -1.01 -4.26 24.70
CA ALA A 129 -0.41 -3.94 25.97
C ALA A 129 -1.51 -3.80 27.02
N LYS A 130 -1.18 -4.05 28.28
CA LYS A 130 -2.09 -3.73 29.38
C LYS A 130 -2.17 -2.20 29.50
N PRO A 131 -3.37 -1.60 29.52
CA PRO A 131 -3.50 -0.15 29.69
C PRO A 131 -2.75 0.34 30.94
N GLY A 132 -1.94 1.40 30.79
CA GLY A 132 -1.19 2.02 31.88
C GLY A 132 0.11 1.30 32.28
N THR A 133 0.68 0.50 31.37
CA THR A 133 1.99 -0.15 31.56
C THR A 133 3.04 0.30 30.54
N ASP A 134 2.80 1.47 29.94
CA ASP A 134 3.70 2.16 29.01
C ASP A 134 5.06 2.47 29.65
#